data_AF-A0A950GHS1-F1
#
_entry.id   AF-A0A950GHS1-F1
#
_cell.length_a   1.000
_cell.length_b   1.000
_cell.length_c   1.000
_cell.angle_alpha   90.00
_cell.angle_beta   90.00
_cell.angle_gamma   90.00
#
_symmetry.space_group_name_H-M   'P 1'
#
loop_
_entity.id
_entity.type
_entity.pdbx_description
1 polymer ?
#
loop_
_entity_poly.entity_id
_entity_poly.type
_entity_poly.pdbx_seq_one_letter_code
_entity_poly.pdbx_strand_id
1 'polypeptide(L)'
;SGFHSEGNAPSLRETQLTRDQIRETIQCGRPGTPMPHFDRFAYTDKRCYDMTAEDLGELEPIRAPTTLQSYEIDAVADYVTSKIKGAGPVTRGQCIEFFGEAGSYCEKYPEQ
;
A
#
# COMPACT_ATOMS: atom_id res chain seq x y z
N SER A 1 21.24 5.60 4.50
CA SER A 1 20.95 4.78 3.30
C SER A 1 19.50 5.02 2.95
N GLY A 2 19.20 5.68 1.83
CA GLY A 2 17.81 5.98 1.46
C GLY A 2 17.11 4.71 0.98
N PHE A 3 15.91 4.43 1.48
CA PHE A 3 15.05 3.33 1.04
C PHE A 3 14.56 3.61 -0.38
N HIS A 4 15.35 3.25 -1.37
CA HIS A 4 14.92 3.24 -2.77
C HIS A 4 14.29 1.87 -3.06
N SER A 5 12.99 1.87 -3.35
CA SER A 5 12.35 0.71 -3.97
C SER A 5 12.94 0.51 -5.37
N GLU A 6 13.33 -0.72 -5.71
CA GLU A 6 13.85 -1.07 -7.04
C GLU A 6 12.77 -1.06 -8.14
N GLY A 7 11.55 -0.60 -7.83
CA GLY A 7 10.45 -0.51 -8.80
C GLY A 7 9.76 -1.85 -9.09
N ASN A 8 10.13 -2.93 -8.37
CA ASN A 8 9.59 -4.28 -8.55
C ASN A 8 8.30 -4.56 -7.75
N ALA A 9 7.58 -3.51 -7.32
CA ALA A 9 6.35 -3.67 -6.56
C ALA A 9 5.21 -4.18 -7.46
N PRO A 10 4.38 -5.14 -7.00
CA PRO A 10 3.20 -5.57 -7.74
C PRO A 10 2.21 -4.44 -7.97
N SER A 11 1.47 -4.50 -9.09
CA SER A 11 0.41 -3.54 -9.39
C SER A 11 -0.76 -3.66 -8.41
N LEU A 12 -1.07 -2.56 -7.71
CA LEU A 12 -2.28 -2.48 -6.87
C LEU A 12 -3.57 -2.51 -7.69
N ARG A 13 -3.52 -2.17 -8.99
CA ARG A 13 -4.70 -2.22 -9.88
C ARG A 13 -5.07 -3.65 -10.25
N GLU A 14 -4.08 -4.54 -10.25
CA GLU A 14 -4.24 -5.98 -10.58
C GLU A 14 -4.32 -6.88 -9.33
N THR A 15 -4.27 -6.28 -8.14
CA THR A 15 -4.25 -7.04 -6.88
C THR A 15 -5.50 -7.92 -6.72
N GLN A 16 -5.29 -9.14 -6.24
CA GLN A 16 -6.37 -10.07 -5.89
C GLN A 16 -6.76 -9.99 -4.41
N LEU A 17 -6.02 -9.22 -3.61
CA LEU A 17 -6.25 -9.10 -2.17
C LEU A 17 -7.63 -8.49 -1.87
N THR A 18 -8.32 -9.05 -0.88
CA THR A 18 -9.53 -8.44 -0.31
C THR A 18 -9.20 -7.14 0.42
N ARG A 19 -10.22 -6.34 0.74
CA ARG A 19 -10.06 -5.11 1.51
C ARG A 19 -9.36 -5.35 2.85
N ASP A 20 -9.73 -6.42 3.56
CA ASP A 20 -9.12 -6.76 4.85
C ASP A 20 -7.69 -7.25 4.70
N GLN A 21 -7.37 -7.98 3.63
CA GLN A 21 -5.98 -8.36 3.32
C GLN A 21 -5.13 -7.13 2.94
N ILE A 22 -5.69 -6.17 2.21
CA ILE A 22 -5.01 -4.90 1.91
C ILE A 22 -4.74 -4.14 3.22
N ARG A 23 -5.76 -4.04 4.09
CA ARG A 23 -5.64 -3.42 5.42
C ARG A 23 -4.55 -4.08 6.25
N GLU A 24 -4.54 -5.41 6.34
CA GLU A 24 -3.51 -6.17 7.06
C GLU A 24 -2.12 -5.92 6.47
N THR A 25 -1.98 -5.91 5.15
CA THR A 25 -0.70 -5.65 4.47
C THR A 25 -0.19 -4.22 4.73
N ILE A 26 -1.07 -3.22 4.80
CA ILE A 26 -0.69 -1.85 5.18
C ILE A 26 -0.28 -1.80 6.66
N GLN A 27 -1.10 -2.40 7.54
CA GLN A 27 -0.86 -2.40 8.98
C GLN A 27 0.49 -3.05 9.31
N CYS A 28 0.73 -4.23 8.73
CA CYS A 28 1.77 -5.17 9.13
C CYS A 28 2.96 -5.20 8.16
N GLY A 29 2.92 -4.49 7.04
CA GLY A 29 3.89 -4.67 5.98
C GLY A 29 3.81 -6.09 5.41
N ARG A 30 4.84 -6.50 4.68
CA ARG A 30 4.89 -7.85 4.10
C ARG A 30 6.21 -8.54 4.45
N PRO A 31 6.18 -9.56 5.34
CA PRO A 31 7.38 -10.27 5.79
C PRO A 31 8.28 -10.74 4.65
N GLY A 32 9.59 -10.62 4.84
CA GLY A 32 10.60 -10.98 3.84
C GLY A 32 10.63 -10.09 2.59
N THR A 33 9.95 -8.94 2.60
CA THR A 33 9.97 -7.98 1.49
C THR A 33 10.31 -6.56 1.98
N PRO A 34 10.68 -5.64 1.07
CA PRO A 34 10.93 -4.24 1.44
C PRO A 34 9.68 -3.45 1.88
N MET A 35 8.48 -4.02 1.83
CA MET A 35 7.25 -3.30 2.20
C MET A 35 7.18 -3.12 3.72
N PRO A 36 7.21 -1.87 4.23
CA PRO A 36 7.24 -1.60 5.66
C PRO A 36 5.89 -1.81 6.32
N HIS A 37 5.88 -1.98 7.64
CA HIS A 37 4.66 -1.87 8.45
C HIS A 37 4.38 -0.41 8.83
N PHE A 38 3.11 -0.01 8.82
CA PHE A 38 2.69 1.36 9.16
C PHE A 38 2.05 1.47 10.55
N ASP A 39 1.60 0.37 11.15
CA ASP A 39 1.18 0.38 12.57
C ASP A 39 2.41 0.42 13.48
N ARG A 40 2.39 1.30 14.47
CA ARG A 40 3.43 1.40 15.50
C ARG A 40 3.54 0.14 16.35
N PHE A 41 2.47 -0.62 16.49
CA PHE A 41 2.38 -1.81 17.34
C PHE A 41 2.43 -3.12 16.55
N ALA A 42 2.70 -3.08 15.24
CA ALA A 42 2.88 -4.30 14.45
C ALA A 42 3.93 -5.22 15.09
N TYR A 43 3.61 -6.52 15.17
CA TYR A 43 4.48 -7.59 15.69
C TYR A 43 4.89 -7.49 17.18
N THR A 44 4.37 -6.50 17.92
CA THR A 44 4.46 -6.46 19.40
C THR A 44 3.54 -7.48 20.07
N ASP A 45 2.52 -7.90 19.33
CA ASP A 45 1.59 -8.99 19.63
C ASP A 45 1.21 -9.69 18.32
N LYS A 46 0.27 -10.65 18.40
CA LYS A 46 -0.13 -11.49 17.26
C LYS A 46 -1.17 -10.87 16.32
N ARG A 47 -1.40 -9.55 16.36
CA ARG A 47 -2.37 -8.90 15.45
C ARG A 47 -2.00 -8.95 13.96
N CYS A 48 -0.75 -9.25 13.66
CA CYS A 48 -0.19 -9.24 12.30
C CYS A 48 0.16 -10.67 11.89
N TYR A 49 -0.64 -11.25 10.98
CA TYR A 49 -0.44 -12.61 10.47
C TYR A 49 -0.31 -13.69 11.57
N ASP A 50 -0.92 -13.47 12.75
CA ASP A 50 -0.79 -14.31 13.95
C ASP A 50 0.67 -14.52 14.44
N MET A 51 1.56 -13.58 14.11
CA MET A 51 3.01 -13.63 14.38
C MET A 51 3.49 -12.44 15.22
N THR A 52 4.57 -12.67 15.96
CA THR A 52 5.36 -11.65 16.67
C THR A 52 6.70 -11.41 15.98
N ALA A 53 7.45 -10.39 16.41
CA ALA A 53 8.79 -10.13 15.89
C ALA A 53 9.75 -11.31 16.15
N GLU A 54 9.59 -12.00 17.28
CA GLU A 54 10.36 -13.21 17.60
C GLU A 54 10.06 -14.36 16.63
N ASP A 55 8.81 -14.53 16.22
CA ASP A 55 8.41 -15.56 15.23
C ASP A 55 9.02 -15.29 13.84
N LEU A 56 9.23 -14.01 13.49
CA LEU A 56 9.70 -13.59 12.17
C LEU A 56 11.23 -13.49 12.04
N GLY A 57 11.93 -13.11 13.11
CA GLY A 57 13.37 -12.85 13.06
C GLY A 57 13.76 -11.88 11.94
N GLU A 58 14.69 -12.28 11.08
CA GLU A 58 15.18 -11.47 9.95
C GLU A 58 14.13 -11.16 8.87
N LEU A 59 12.95 -11.81 8.93
CA LEU A 59 11.84 -11.54 8.01
C LEU A 59 10.93 -10.42 8.51
N GLU A 60 11.17 -9.88 9.71
CA GLU A 60 10.39 -8.77 10.26
C GLU A 60 10.39 -7.58 9.28
N PRO A 61 9.20 -7.11 8.85
CA PRO A 61 9.10 -5.91 8.05
C PRO A 61 9.74 -4.72 8.76
N ILE A 62 10.42 -3.87 8.01
CA ILE A 62 10.94 -2.62 8.56
C ILE A 62 9.80 -1.67 8.95
N ARG A 63 10.02 -0.83 9.95
CA ARG A 63 9.07 0.21 10.33
C ARG A 63 9.07 1.36 9.32
N ALA A 64 7.88 1.78 8.87
CA ALA A 64 7.75 2.97 8.03
C ALA A 64 8.18 4.25 8.80
N PRO A 65 8.79 5.24 8.11
CA PRO A 65 9.18 6.50 8.75
C PRO A 65 7.97 7.28 9.29
N THR A 66 6.80 7.08 8.70
CA THR A 66 5.53 7.62 9.14
C THR A 66 4.63 6.48 9.59
N THR A 67 4.12 6.56 10.81
CA THR A 67 3.13 5.62 11.32
C THR A 67 1.72 6.13 11.07
N LEU A 68 0.80 5.21 10.79
CA LEU A 68 -0.61 5.49 10.60
C LEU A 68 -1.41 5.04 11.82
N GLN A 69 -2.46 5.79 12.17
CA GLN A 69 -3.49 5.36 13.10
C GLN A 69 -4.40 4.32 12.45
N SER A 70 -5.12 3.52 13.25
CA SER A 70 -5.99 2.46 12.72
C SER A 70 -7.02 2.98 11.72
N TYR A 71 -7.65 4.14 11.99
CA TYR A 71 -8.62 4.74 11.07
C TYR A 71 -7.98 5.23 9.76
N GLU A 72 -6.71 5.62 9.77
CA GLU A 72 -5.97 6.01 8.56
C GLU A 72 -5.63 4.77 7.73
N ILE A 73 -5.24 3.67 8.39
CA ILE A 73 -5.02 2.37 7.72
C ILE A 73 -6.31 1.91 7.04
N ASP A 74 -7.44 1.99 7.74
CA ASP A 74 -8.76 1.68 7.18
C ASP A 74 -9.09 2.57 5.97
N ALA A 75 -8.88 3.89 6.08
CA ALA A 75 -9.13 4.83 4.98
C ALA A 75 -8.25 4.54 3.75
N VAL A 76 -6.98 4.18 3.95
CA VAL A 76 -6.09 3.80 2.83
C VAL A 76 -6.56 2.50 2.19
N ALA A 77 -6.95 1.49 2.98
CA ALA A 77 -7.47 0.22 2.45
C ALA A 77 -8.76 0.43 1.65
N ASP A 78 -9.64 1.31 2.12
CA ASP A 78 -10.88 1.69 1.45
C ASP A 78 -10.60 2.46 0.15
N TYR A 79 -9.64 3.39 0.16
CA TYR A 79 -9.21 4.10 -1.04
C TYR A 79 -8.64 3.16 -2.10
N VAL A 80 -7.73 2.25 -1.72
CA VAL A 80 -7.16 1.26 -2.64
C VAL A 80 -8.27 0.39 -3.24
N THR A 81 -9.20 -0.09 -2.42
CA THR A 81 -10.26 -0.99 -2.89
C THR A 81 -11.29 -0.28 -3.78
N SER A 82 -11.63 0.98 -3.48
CA SER A 82 -12.68 1.73 -4.19
C SER A 82 -12.19 2.47 -5.43
N LYS A 83 -10.92 2.90 -5.47
CA LYS A 83 -10.38 3.77 -6.52
C LYS A 83 -9.28 3.14 -7.36
N ILE A 84 -8.55 2.14 -6.83
CA ILE A 84 -7.36 1.59 -7.50
C ILE A 84 -7.59 0.16 -7.98
N LYS A 85 -8.01 -0.74 -7.10
CA LYS A 85 -8.19 -2.16 -7.41
C LYS A 85 -9.19 -2.33 -8.55
N GLY A 86 -8.77 -3.00 -9.61
CA GLY A 86 -9.61 -3.30 -10.78
C GLY A 86 -9.89 -2.11 -11.70
N ALA A 87 -9.27 -0.94 -11.48
CA ALA A 87 -9.57 0.27 -12.25
C ALA A 87 -9.03 0.29 -13.70
N GLY A 88 -8.50 -0.83 -14.22
CA GLY A 88 -7.93 -0.92 -15.58
C GLY A 88 -6.70 -0.04 -15.79
N PRO A 89 -6.31 0.32 -17.03
CA PRO A 89 -5.28 1.33 -17.28
C PRO A 89 -5.62 2.70 -16.66
N VAL A 90 -4.62 3.52 -16.36
CA VAL A 90 -4.84 4.90 -15.87
C VAL A 90 -5.45 5.73 -17.00
N THR A 91 -6.56 6.42 -16.72
CA THR A 91 -7.23 7.31 -17.68
C THR A 91 -6.80 8.76 -17.49
N ARG A 92 -7.01 9.59 -18.51
CA ARG A 92 -6.76 11.03 -18.45
C ARG A 92 -7.59 11.68 -17.34
N GLY A 93 -8.85 11.28 -17.18
CA GLY A 93 -9.73 11.76 -16.11
C GLY A 93 -9.19 11.45 -14.71
N GLN A 94 -8.72 10.23 -14.48
CA GLN A 94 -8.11 9.84 -13.20
C GLN A 94 -6.81 10.62 -12.90
N CYS A 95 -6.01 10.88 -13.93
CA CYS A 95 -4.81 11.71 -13.80
C CYS A 95 -5.17 13.14 -13.36
N ILE A 96 -6.17 13.76 -13.99
CA ILE A 96 -6.63 15.11 -13.64
C ILE A 96 -7.25 15.14 -12.25
N GLU A 97 -8.05 14.12 -11.86
CA GLU A 97 -8.63 14.01 -10.50
C GLU A 97 -7.52 13.99 -9.44
N PHE A 98 -6.44 13.25 -9.68
CA PHE A 98 -5.35 13.11 -8.72
C PHE A 98 -4.50 14.38 -8.58
N PHE A 99 -4.12 15.01 -9.70
CA PHE A 99 -3.21 16.16 -9.68
C PHE A 99 -3.93 17.52 -9.62
N GLY A 100 -5.23 17.57 -9.86
CA GLY A 100 -6.03 18.80 -9.82
C GLY A 100 -5.87 19.72 -11.03
N GLU A 101 -5.03 19.37 -12.00
CA GLU A 101 -4.82 20.13 -13.23
C GLU A 101 -4.63 19.22 -14.45
N ALA A 102 -5.05 19.72 -15.62
CA ALA A 102 -4.78 19.07 -16.89
C ALA A 102 -3.41 19.48 -17.42
N GLY A 103 -2.35 18.90 -16.85
CA GLY A 103 -0.99 19.06 -17.38
C GLY A 103 -0.70 18.13 -18.56
N SER A 104 0.35 18.45 -19.33
CA SER A 104 0.82 17.65 -20.46
C SER A 104 1.16 16.19 -20.07
N TYR A 105 1.49 15.95 -18.81
CA TYR A 105 1.74 14.60 -18.28
C TYR A 105 0.49 13.70 -18.27
N CYS A 106 -0.73 14.26 -18.33
CA CYS A 106 -1.97 13.49 -18.43
C CYS A 106 -2.36 13.15 -19.88
N GLU A 107 -1.82 13.85 -20.88
CA GLU A 107 -2.17 13.64 -22.31
C GLU A 107 -1.73 12.28 -22.85
N LYS A 108 -0.76 11.63 -22.20
CA LYS A 108 -0.30 10.28 -22.55
C LYS A 108 -1.31 9.17 -22.21
N TYR A 109 -2.35 9.49 -21.44
CA TYR A 109 -3.35 8.52 -21.01
C TYR A 109 -4.62 8.60 -21.89
N PRO A 110 -5.31 7.47 -22.10
CA PRO A 110 -6.55 7.46 -22.87
C PRO A 110 -7.65 8.27 -22.16
N GLU A 111 -8.59 8.83 -22.94
CA GLU A 111 -9.70 9.61 -22.38
C GLU A 111 -10.66 8.75 -21.52
N GLN A 112 -10.76 7.44 -21.82
CA GLN A 112 -11.54 6.44 -21.10
C GLN A 112 -10.76 5.13 -20.96
#